data_AF-A0A392T9U9-F1
#
_entry.id   AF-A0A392T9U9-F1
#
_cell.length_a   1.000
_cell.length_b   1.000
_cell.length_c   1.000
_cell.angle_alpha   90.00
_cell.angle_beta   90.00
_cell.angle_gamma   90.00
#
_symmetry.space_group_name_H-M   'P 1'
#
loop_
_entity.id
_entity.type
_entity.pdbx_description
1 polymer ?
#
loop_
_entity_poly.entity_id
_entity_poly.type
_entity_poly.pdbx_seq_one_letter_code
_entity_poly.pdbx_strand_id
1 'polypeptide(L)'
;ESVVPPCGACKFLRRKCSGGCIFAPYFGTDQGAASFAAVHKVFGASNVSKLLSSISTNHRHEAAATIFYEAQARLSDPVYGCVSTIIALQQ
;
A
#
# COMPACT_ATOMS: atom_id res chain seq x y z
N GLU A 1 -10.65 17.80 -21.36
CA GLU A 1 -10.51 16.95 -20.16
C GLU A 1 -9.05 16.84 -19.78
N SER A 2 -8.70 17.18 -18.53
CA SER A 2 -7.37 16.88 -18.00
C SER A 2 -7.26 15.37 -17.79
N VAL A 3 -6.33 14.74 -18.50
CA VAL A 3 -6.03 13.32 -18.30
C VAL A 3 -5.36 13.20 -16.94
N VAL A 4 -6.12 12.80 -15.92
CA VAL A 4 -5.57 12.53 -14.59
C VAL A 4 -4.62 11.33 -14.70
N PRO A 5 -3.34 11.47 -14.34
CA PRO A 5 -2.40 10.36 -14.42
C PRO A 5 -2.87 9.20 -13.52
N PRO A 6 -2.67 7.93 -13.93
CA PRO A 6 -3.06 6.81 -13.11
C PRO A 6 -2.21 6.78 -11.84
N CYS A 7 -2.83 6.44 -10.69
CA CYS A 7 -2.06 6.24 -9.47
C CYS A 7 -1.10 5.05 -9.60
N GLY A 8 -0.10 4.98 -8.74
CA GLY A 8 0.93 3.93 -8.71
C GLY A 8 0.35 2.52 -8.67
N ALA A 9 -0.73 2.30 -7.93
CA ALA A 9 -1.43 1.02 -7.90
C ALA A 9 -2.05 0.65 -9.25
N CYS A 10 -2.77 1.57 -9.89
CA CYS A 10 -3.38 1.33 -11.19
C CYS A 10 -2.33 1.19 -12.30
N LYS A 11 -1.23 1.95 -12.22
CA LYS A 11 -0.05 1.81 -13.08
C LYS A 11 0.57 0.41 -12.95
N PHE A 12 0.79 -0.07 -11.73
CA PHE A 12 1.31 -1.41 -11.46
C PHE A 12 0.37 -2.51 -11.96
N LEU A 13 -0.93 -2.39 -11.69
CA LEU A 13 -1.97 -3.35 -12.10
C LEU A 13 -2.36 -3.25 -13.59
N ARG A 14 -1.77 -2.30 -14.34
CA ARG A 14 -2.06 -2.05 -15.76
C ARG A 14 -3.56 -1.87 -16.05
N ARG A 15 -4.27 -1.10 -15.21
CA ARG A 15 -5.70 -0.82 -15.35
C ARG A 15 -6.00 0.68 -15.34
N LYS A 16 -7.17 1.07 -15.86
CA LYS A 16 -7.66 2.46 -15.81
C LYS A 16 -7.83 2.92 -14.35
N CYS A 17 -7.39 4.14 -14.04
CA CYS A 17 -7.64 4.78 -12.75
C CYS A 17 -8.92 5.64 -12.84
N SER A 18 -9.96 5.27 -12.10
CA SER A 18 -11.23 6.01 -12.02
C SER A 18 -11.24 7.01 -10.86
N GLY A 19 -12.16 7.98 -10.88
CA GLY A 19 -12.30 8.98 -9.81
C GLY A 19 -12.54 8.39 -8.41
N GLY A 20 -13.16 7.21 -8.31
CA GLY A 20 -13.36 6.48 -7.05
C GLY A 20 -12.26 5.49 -6.67
N CYS A 21 -11.06 5.58 -7.26
CA CYS A 21 -9.98 4.63 -6.99
C CYS A 21 -9.52 4.69 -5.53
N ILE A 22 -9.78 3.63 -4.75
CA ILE A 22 -9.40 3.54 -3.33
C ILE A 22 -7.90 3.70 -3.10
N PHE A 23 -7.06 3.37 -4.09
CA PHE A 23 -5.60 3.46 -3.97
C PHE A 23 -5.05 4.84 -4.35
N ALA A 24 -5.81 5.66 -5.09
CA ALA A 24 -5.29 6.91 -5.62
C ALA A 24 -4.80 7.89 -4.53
N PRO A 25 -5.48 8.05 -3.38
CA PRO A 25 -5.01 8.94 -2.31
C PRO A 25 -3.69 8.51 -1.65
N TYR A 26 -3.28 7.24 -1.81
CA TYR A 26 -2.15 6.66 -1.06
C TYR A 26 -0.93 6.37 -1.95
N PHE A 27 -1.15 6.17 -3.26
CA PHE A 27 -0.09 5.81 -4.21
C PHE A 27 0.07 6.86 -5.32
N GLY A 28 -0.03 8.14 -4.99
CA GLY A 28 -0.01 9.25 -5.96
C GLY A 28 1.38 9.75 -6.40
N THR A 29 2.47 9.28 -5.78
CA THR A 29 3.85 9.74 -6.04
C THR A 29 4.51 8.98 -7.20
N ASP A 30 5.63 9.50 -7.71
CA ASP A 30 6.45 8.81 -8.73
C ASP A 30 6.89 7.41 -8.29
N GLN A 31 7.09 7.23 -6.98
CA GLN A 31 7.45 5.94 -6.38
C GLN A 31 6.23 5.05 -6.09
N GLY A 32 5.00 5.53 -6.31
CA GLY A 32 3.77 4.85 -5.92
C GLY A 32 3.61 3.45 -6.52
N ALA A 33 4.16 3.20 -7.73
CA ALA A 33 4.12 1.87 -8.33
C ALA A 33 5.08 0.89 -7.65
N ALA A 34 6.27 1.34 -7.27
CA ALA A 34 7.22 0.54 -6.49
C ALA A 34 6.68 0.28 -5.08
N SER A 35 6.11 1.30 -4.43
CA SER A 35 5.46 1.14 -3.12
C SER A 35 4.31 0.15 -3.17
N PHE A 36 3.48 0.21 -4.21
CA PHE A 36 2.37 -0.73 -4.38
C PHE A 36 2.84 -2.16 -4.68
N ALA A 37 3.98 -2.34 -5.34
CA ALA A 37 4.52 -3.67 -5.62
C ALA A 37 4.77 -4.47 -4.33
N ALA A 38 5.33 -3.84 -3.30
CA ALA A 38 5.55 -4.47 -2.00
C ALA A 38 4.23 -4.87 -1.35
N VAL A 39 3.28 -3.94 -1.29
CA VAL A 39 1.94 -4.14 -0.72
C VAL A 39 1.21 -5.26 -1.45
N HIS A 40 1.25 -5.27 -2.79
CA HIS A 40 0.63 -6.31 -3.61
C HIS A 40 1.26 -7.68 -3.36
N LYS A 41 2.59 -7.76 -3.26
CA LYS A 41 3.29 -9.04 -3.04
C LYS A 41 2.98 -9.65 -1.68
N VAL A 42 2.85 -8.84 -0.63
CA VAL A 42 2.64 -9.33 0.75
C VAL A 42 1.17 -9.54 1.09
N PHE A 43 0.31 -8.58 0.75
CA PHE A 43 -1.09 -8.59 1.18
C PHE A 43 -2.07 -8.87 0.02
N GLY A 44 -1.69 -8.53 -1.22
CA GLY A 44 -2.56 -8.62 -2.38
C GLY A 44 -3.50 -7.42 -2.51
N ALA A 45 -3.72 -6.95 -3.75
CA ALA A 45 -4.54 -5.76 -4.02
C ALA A 45 -5.97 -5.88 -3.45
N SER A 46 -6.63 -7.02 -3.64
CA SER A 46 -8.02 -7.22 -3.22
C SER A 46 -8.19 -7.17 -1.70
N ASN A 47 -7.25 -7.74 -0.94
CA ASN A 47 -7.32 -7.73 0.52
C ASN A 47 -7.11 -6.31 1.06
N VAL A 48 -6.13 -5.59 0.52
CA VAL A 48 -5.86 -4.20 0.91
C VAL A 48 -7.04 -3.31 0.55
N SER A 49 -7.64 -3.50 -0.63
CA SER A 49 -8.86 -2.77 -1.01
C SER A 49 -9.99 -2.99 0.00
N LYS A 50 -10.27 -4.26 0.37
CA LYS A 50 -11.33 -4.59 1.33
C LYS A 50 -11.04 -3.99 2.70
N LEU A 51 -9.81 -4.12 3.19
CA LEU A 51 -9.37 -3.58 4.48
C LEU A 51 -9.50 -2.06 4.53
N LEU A 52 -9.00 -1.35 3.51
CA LEU A 52 -9.13 0.11 3.45
C LEU A 52 -10.60 0.53 3.37
N SER A 53 -11.45 -0.20 2.64
CA SER A 53 -12.88 0.10 2.58
C SER A 53 -13.60 -0.08 3.92
N SER A 54 -13.18 -1.01 4.78
CA SER A 54 -13.78 -1.21 6.11
C SER A 54 -13.29 -0.23 7.17
N ILE A 55 -12.16 0.44 6.94
CA ILE A 55 -11.60 1.44 7.86
C ILE A 55 -12.29 2.79 7.66
N SER A 56 -12.51 3.55 8.74
CA SER A 56 -13.06 4.91 8.66
C SER A 56 -12.11 5.83 7.88
N THR A 57 -12.66 6.77 7.12
CA THR A 57 -11.87 7.63 6.21
C THR A 57 -10.71 8.34 6.90
N ASN A 58 -10.88 8.73 8.16
CA ASN A 58 -9.90 9.45 8.95
C ASN A 58 -8.66 8.62 9.30
N HIS A 59 -8.78 7.28 9.35
CA HIS A 59 -7.67 6.38 9.67
C HIS A 59 -7.08 5.69 8.44
N ARG A 60 -7.69 5.80 7.25
CA ARG A 60 -7.22 5.07 6.06
C ARG A 60 -5.82 5.48 5.61
N HIS A 61 -5.45 6.75 5.80
CA HIS A 61 -4.12 7.23 5.41
C HIS A 61 -3.03 6.57 6.28
N GLU A 62 -3.25 6.55 7.60
CA GLU A 62 -2.37 5.87 8.55
C GLU A 62 -2.34 4.36 8.28
N ALA A 63 -3.50 3.73 8.08
CA ALA A 63 -3.56 2.31 7.74
C ALA A 63 -2.79 1.97 6.46
N ALA A 64 -2.91 2.79 5.40
CA ALA A 64 -2.16 2.59 4.16
C ALA A 64 -0.64 2.72 4.37
N ALA A 65 -0.20 3.69 5.19
CA ALA A 65 1.20 3.85 5.55
C ALA A 65 1.74 2.65 6.34
N THR A 66 0.98 2.15 7.32
CA THR A 66 1.34 0.96 8.11
C THR A 66 1.43 -0.28 7.24
N ILE A 67 0.44 -0.53 6.38
CA ILE A 67 0.45 -1.65 5.42
C ILE A 67 1.69 -1.58 4.52
N PHE A 68 2.06 -0.39 4.05
CA PHE A 68 3.27 -0.21 3.25
C PHE A 68 4.55 -0.54 4.04
N TYR A 69 4.67 -0.04 5.27
CA TYR A 69 5.79 -0.35 6.14
C TYR A 69 5.90 -1.86 6.41
N GLU A 70 4.81 -2.50 6.80
CA GLU A 70 4.78 -3.94 7.08
C GLU A 70 5.12 -4.78 5.84
N ALA A 71 4.64 -4.37 4.67
CA ALA A 71 4.97 -5.03 3.42
C ALA A 71 6.47 -4.96 3.12
N GLN A 72 7.09 -3.79 3.28
CA GLN A 72 8.54 -3.64 3.09
C GLN A 72 9.32 -4.47 4.11
N ALA A 73 8.93 -4.41 5.39
CA ALA A 73 9.58 -5.19 6.43
C ALA A 73 9.52 -6.69 6.13
N ARG A 74 8.38 -7.21 5.65
CA ARG A 74 8.23 -8.60 5.22
C ARG A 74 9.07 -8.97 4.00
N LEU A 75 9.31 -8.03 3.09
CA LEU A 75 10.21 -8.29 1.96
C LEU A 75 11.68 -8.33 2.38
N SER A 76 12.08 -7.49 3.33
CA SER A 76 13.44 -7.48 3.89
C SER A 76 13.71 -8.69 4.80
N ASP A 77 12.72 -9.07 5.61
CA ASP A 77 12.75 -10.23 6.49
C ASP A 77 11.52 -11.12 6.21
N PRO A 78 11.65 -12.11 5.33
CA PRO A 78 10.55 -13.01 4.98
C PRO A 78 10.03 -13.84 6.17
N VAL A 79 10.84 -14.02 7.22
CA VAL A 79 10.50 -14.86 8.37
C VAL A 79 9.72 -14.03 9.39
N TYR A 80 10.30 -12.94 9.88
CA TYR A 80 9.72 -12.16 10.99
C TYR A 80 9.07 -10.84 10.55
N GLY A 81 9.44 -10.29 9.40
CA GLY A 81 8.92 -9.00 8.93
C GLY A 81 9.15 -7.88 9.94
N CYS A 82 8.13 -7.07 10.23
CA CYS A 82 8.24 -6.00 11.21
C CYS A 82 8.47 -6.48 12.66
N VAL A 83 8.25 -7.77 12.96
CA VAL A 83 8.49 -8.33 14.30
C VAL A 83 9.98 -8.33 14.66
N SER A 84 10.88 -8.48 13.69
CA SER A 84 12.33 -8.39 13.97
C SER A 84 12.73 -6.98 14.42
N THR A 85 12.07 -5.93 13.92
CA THR A 85 12.26 -4.57 14.42
C THR A 85 11.78 -4.42 15.87
N ILE A 86 10.62 -5.00 16.21
CA ILE A 86 10.12 -4.98 17.59
C ILE A 86 11.11 -5.65 18.55
N ILE A 87 11.60 -6.84 18.20
CA ILE A 87 12.58 -7.59 19.01
C ILE A 87 13.87 -6.79 19.18
N ALA A 88 14.36 -6.13 18.12
CA ALA A 88 15.57 -5.32 18.17
C ALA A 88 15.44 -4.08 19.07
N LEU A 89 14.24 -3.47 19.13
CA LEU A 89 13.97 -2.28 19.95
C LEU A 89 13.75 -2.59 21.44
N GLN A 90 13.46 -3.84 21.77
CA GLN A 90 13.24 -4.30 23.16
C GLN A 90 14.53 -4.70 23.89
N GLN A 91 15.70 -4.63 23.22
CA GLN A 91 17.02 -4.91 23.78
C GLN A 91 17.66 -3.65 24.34
#